data_AF-A0A9D0VG41-F1
#
_entry.id   AF-A0A9D0VG41-F1
#
_cell.length_a   1.000
_cell.length_b   1.000
_cell.length_c   1.000
_cell.angle_alpha   90.00
_cell.angle_beta   90.00
_cell.angle_gamma   90.00
#
_symmetry.space_group_name_H-M   'P 1'
#
loop_
_entity.id
_entity.type
_entity.pdbx_description
1 polymer ?
#
loop_
_entity_poly.entity_id
_entity_poly.type
_entity_poly.pdbx_seq_one_letter_code
_entity_poly.pdbx_strand_id
1 'polypeptide(L)'
;MLTPNRRPPHSRRPSALGVLLLGSVVLLLAPGAGCDDHVIGSGIPITSSCLRSPPLSYDNFGDGMIGRQCRPCHSALVREGQRGDAPLGIDFDNEQDVLDWAERIYVRTVDLKTMPPAGGMLEEERDLFGEWLRCDVFPRLGQVDLQDTGEAP
;
A
#
# COMPACT_ATOMS: atom_id res chain seq x y z
N MET A 1 22.14 -39.66 -24.74
CA MET A 1 21.00 -40.30 -25.43
C MET A 1 19.98 -39.21 -25.73
N LEU A 2 20.02 -38.65 -26.94
CA LEU A 2 19.10 -37.59 -27.39
C LEU A 2 17.92 -38.24 -28.13
N THR A 3 16.71 -37.96 -27.70
CA THR A 3 15.47 -38.29 -28.44
C THR A 3 14.99 -37.05 -29.21
N PRO A 4 14.90 -37.07 -30.55
CA PRO A 4 14.23 -36.02 -31.29
C PRO A 4 12.72 -36.30 -31.32
N ASN A 5 11.93 -35.47 -30.64
CA ASN A 5 10.47 -35.55 -30.69
C ASN A 5 9.92 -34.90 -31.98
N ARG A 6 9.13 -35.67 -32.72
CA ARG A 6 8.52 -35.31 -34.01
C ARG A 6 7.17 -34.60 -33.79
N ARG A 7 6.92 -33.56 -34.59
CA ARG A 7 5.67 -32.75 -34.66
C ARG A 7 4.44 -33.57 -35.11
N PRO A 8 3.22 -33.05 -34.91
CA PRO A 8 2.35 -32.83 -36.08
C PRO A 8 1.49 -31.52 -35.94
N PRO A 9 0.46 -31.25 -36.76
CA PRO A 9 0.52 -30.32 -37.88
C PRO A 9 -0.29 -29.02 -37.69
N HIS A 10 0.06 -28.00 -38.47
CA HIS A 10 -0.64 -26.74 -38.59
C HIS A 10 -2.07 -26.91 -39.15
N SER A 11 -3.07 -26.54 -38.35
CA SER A 11 -4.46 -26.38 -38.79
C SER A 11 -4.65 -25.01 -39.43
N ARG A 12 -4.75 -24.98 -40.76
CA ARG A 12 -5.22 -23.83 -41.55
C ARG A 12 -6.69 -23.56 -41.26
N ARG A 13 -7.07 -22.30 -41.03
CA ARG A 13 -8.45 -21.83 -41.16
C ARG A 13 -8.51 -20.63 -42.11
N PRO A 14 -9.61 -20.51 -42.88
CA PRO A 14 -9.61 -19.88 -44.20
C PRO A 14 -9.86 -18.37 -44.19
N SER A 15 -9.39 -17.75 -45.27
CA SER A 15 -9.73 -16.42 -45.75
C SER A 15 -11.23 -16.24 -45.97
N ALA A 16 -11.76 -15.10 -45.55
CA ALA A 16 -12.93 -14.49 -46.16
C ALA A 16 -12.62 -13.00 -46.38
N LEU A 17 -12.33 -12.71 -47.64
CA LEU A 17 -12.29 -11.39 -48.26
C LEU A 17 -13.74 -10.95 -48.49
N GLY A 18 -14.03 -9.65 -48.37
CA GLY A 18 -15.28 -9.02 -48.79
C GLY A 18 -16.00 -8.36 -47.62
N VAL A 19 -16.53 -7.15 -47.71
CA VAL A 19 -16.85 -6.30 -48.87
C VAL A 19 -16.79 -4.85 -48.38
N LEU A 20 -16.11 -4.00 -49.16
CA LEU A 20 -16.25 -2.55 -49.10
C LEU A 20 -17.70 -2.17 -49.45
N LEU A 21 -18.43 -1.52 -48.55
CA LEU A 21 -19.56 -0.67 -48.92
C LEU A 21 -19.51 0.64 -48.12
N LEU A 22 -19.23 1.70 -48.87
CA LEU A 22 -19.42 3.10 -48.54
C LEU A 22 -20.89 3.33 -48.15
N GLY A 23 -21.14 4.06 -47.06
CA GLY A 23 -22.51 4.44 -46.72
C GLY A 23 -22.63 5.26 -45.44
N SER A 24 -22.80 6.57 -45.63
CA SER A 24 -23.52 7.50 -44.77
C SER A 24 -22.84 8.03 -43.50
N VAL A 25 -22.23 9.21 -43.69
CA VAL A 25 -22.02 10.21 -42.64
C VAL A 25 -23.38 10.62 -42.06
N VAL A 26 -23.61 10.29 -40.79
CA VAL A 26 -24.67 10.91 -39.98
C VAL A 26 -23.99 11.77 -38.93
N LEU A 27 -23.96 13.07 -39.18
CA LEU A 27 -23.46 14.08 -38.26
C LEU A 27 -24.55 14.37 -37.23
N LEU A 28 -24.58 13.60 -36.14
CA LEU A 28 -25.40 13.90 -34.97
C LEU A 28 -24.64 14.88 -34.08
N LEU A 29 -25.03 16.16 -34.12
CA LEU A 29 -24.72 17.12 -33.07
C LEU A 29 -25.41 16.68 -31.78
N ALA A 30 -24.63 16.30 -30.76
CA ALA A 30 -25.09 16.23 -29.38
C ALA A 30 -24.26 17.22 -28.54
N PRO A 31 -24.80 18.40 -28.17
CA PRO A 31 -24.23 19.21 -27.13
C PRO A 31 -24.70 18.65 -25.78
N GLY A 32 -23.79 17.95 -25.12
CA GLY A 32 -24.03 17.36 -23.81
C GLY A 32 -22.71 16.89 -23.25
N ALA A 33 -21.78 17.82 -23.02
CA ALA A 33 -20.79 17.64 -21.96
C ALA A 33 -21.54 17.68 -20.61
N GLY A 34 -22.34 16.63 -20.37
CA GLY A 34 -22.57 16.19 -19.01
C GLY A 34 -21.25 15.60 -18.55
N CYS A 35 -20.72 16.08 -17.43
CA CYS A 35 -19.77 15.32 -16.64
C CYS A 35 -20.52 14.07 -16.17
N ASP A 36 -20.62 13.08 -17.03
CA ASP A 36 -20.86 11.72 -16.59
C ASP A 36 -19.55 11.29 -15.94
N ASP A 37 -19.55 11.34 -14.62
CA ASP A 37 -18.58 10.69 -13.75
C ASP A 37 -18.77 9.17 -13.92
N HIS A 38 -18.54 8.66 -15.13
CA HIS A 38 -18.32 7.26 -15.33
C HIS A 38 -16.93 6.98 -14.80
N VAL A 39 -16.89 6.74 -13.50
CA VAL A 39 -15.84 6.02 -12.80
C VAL A 39 -15.74 4.64 -13.47
N ILE A 40 -15.10 4.57 -14.65
CA ILE A 40 -14.40 3.36 -15.08
C ILE A 40 -13.09 3.34 -14.33
N GLY A 41 -13.25 3.04 -13.06
CA GLY A 41 -12.27 2.41 -12.25
C GLY A 41 -13.08 1.53 -11.34
N SER A 42 -12.99 0.22 -11.53
CA SER A 42 -12.85 -0.63 -10.36
C SER A 42 -11.53 -0.24 -9.68
N GLY A 43 -11.42 1.00 -9.20
CA GLY A 43 -10.59 1.31 -8.08
C GLY A 43 -11.08 0.34 -7.04
N ILE A 44 -10.17 -0.49 -6.53
CA ILE A 44 -10.43 -1.16 -5.25
C ILE A 44 -11.07 -0.08 -4.39
N PRO A 45 -12.31 -0.27 -3.90
CA PRO A 45 -12.97 0.76 -3.12
C PRO A 45 -11.93 1.19 -2.10
N ILE A 46 -11.64 2.50 -1.98
CA ILE A 46 -10.84 3.01 -0.86
C ILE A 46 -11.53 2.40 0.34
N THR A 47 -10.92 1.32 0.84
CA THR A 47 -11.71 0.31 1.53
C THR A 47 -12.23 1.03 2.76
N SER A 48 -13.42 0.68 3.20
CA SER A 48 -14.04 1.19 4.43
C SER A 48 -13.11 1.21 5.67
N SER A 49 -11.90 0.64 5.58
CA SER A 49 -10.85 0.68 6.60
C SER A 49 -10.33 2.07 6.97
N CYS A 50 -10.30 3.08 6.09
CA CYS A 50 -9.79 4.41 6.47
C CYS A 50 -10.87 5.42 6.90
N LEU A 51 -12.14 5.01 6.98
CA LEU A 51 -13.26 5.90 7.28
C LEU A 51 -13.69 5.87 8.76
N ARG A 52 -12.80 5.42 9.65
CA ARG A 52 -13.07 5.37 11.09
C ARG A 52 -13.32 6.77 11.66
N SER A 53 -14.24 6.88 12.61
CA SER A 53 -14.49 8.09 13.38
C SER A 53 -14.43 7.79 14.88
N PRO A 54 -13.46 8.33 15.64
CA PRO A 54 -12.34 9.14 15.15
C PRO A 54 -11.33 8.30 14.33
N PRO A 55 -10.57 8.91 13.40
CA PRO A 55 -9.50 8.21 12.71
C PRO A 55 -8.40 7.80 13.70
N LEU A 56 -7.68 6.71 13.39
CA LEU A 56 -6.49 6.33 14.13
C LEU A 56 -5.36 7.32 13.80
N SER A 57 -4.70 7.83 14.83
CA SER A 57 -3.56 8.75 14.73
C SER A 57 -2.42 8.27 15.63
N TYR A 58 -1.25 8.88 15.49
CA TYR A 58 -0.15 8.63 16.41
C TYR A 58 -0.54 8.87 17.88
N ASP A 59 -1.17 10.00 18.17
CA ASP A 59 -1.52 10.42 19.54
C ASP A 59 -2.57 9.53 20.19
N ASN A 60 -3.58 9.08 19.44
CA ASN A 60 -4.69 8.31 20.01
C ASN A 60 -4.49 6.78 19.95
N PHE A 61 -3.54 6.30 19.16
CA PHE A 61 -3.34 4.86 18.91
C PHE A 61 -1.86 4.50 18.71
N GLY A 62 -1.18 5.18 17.78
CA GLY A 62 0.17 4.81 17.32
C GLY A 62 1.22 4.73 18.43
N ASP A 63 1.38 5.77 19.24
CA ASP A 63 2.40 5.80 20.31
C ASP A 63 2.20 4.66 21.33
N GLY A 64 0.94 4.41 21.70
CA GLY A 64 0.59 3.33 22.60
C GLY A 64 0.91 1.95 22.01
N MET A 65 0.63 1.75 20.71
CA MET A 65 0.91 0.49 20.02
C MET A 65 2.43 0.28 19.87
N ILE A 66 3.16 1.28 19.40
CA ILE A 66 4.64 1.27 19.27
C ILE A 66 5.30 1.05 20.64
N GLY A 67 4.77 1.67 21.68
CA GLY A 67 5.26 1.51 23.05
C GLY A 67 5.16 0.12 23.61
N ARG A 68 4.07 -0.59 23.32
CA ARG A 68 3.86 -1.95 23.82
C ARG A 68 4.56 -3.00 22.95
N GLN A 69 4.46 -2.84 21.63
CA GLN A 69 4.84 -3.91 20.68
C GLN A 69 6.22 -3.74 20.07
N CYS A 70 6.84 -2.56 20.14
CA CYS A 70 8.08 -2.26 19.43
C CYS A 70 9.20 -1.75 20.35
N ARG A 71 8.94 -0.72 21.16
CA ARG A 71 9.93 -0.09 22.06
C ARG A 71 10.59 -1.02 23.09
N PRO A 72 10.01 -2.16 23.55
CA PRO A 72 10.74 -3.07 24.43
C PRO A 72 12.04 -3.62 23.81
N CYS A 73 12.16 -3.61 22.49
CA CYS A 73 13.35 -4.05 21.75
C CYS A 73 14.00 -2.92 20.93
N HIS A 74 13.20 -1.96 20.45
CA HIS A 74 13.59 -0.89 19.53
C HIS A 74 13.56 0.50 20.19
N SER A 75 14.08 0.64 21.40
CA SER A 75 14.28 1.96 22.00
C SER A 75 15.77 2.20 22.20
N ALA A 76 16.24 3.43 22.00
CA ALA A 76 17.64 3.79 22.24
C ALA A 76 18.04 3.58 23.71
N LEU A 77 17.07 3.49 24.61
CA LEU A 77 17.26 3.20 26.03
C LEU A 77 17.46 1.71 26.34
N VAL A 78 17.17 0.81 25.39
CA VAL A 78 17.38 -0.63 25.54
C VAL A 78 18.81 -0.99 25.17
N ARG A 79 19.54 -1.55 26.13
CA ARG A 79 20.94 -1.96 25.96
C ARG A 79 21.05 -3.07 24.91
N GLU A 80 22.14 -3.09 24.14
CA GLU A 80 22.37 -4.04 23.03
C GLU A 80 21.95 -5.49 23.33
N GLY A 81 22.42 -6.06 24.46
CA GLY A 81 22.09 -7.45 24.85
C GLY A 81 20.65 -7.70 25.29
N GLN A 82 19.80 -6.68 25.32
CA GLN A 82 18.38 -6.75 25.73
C GLN A 82 17.42 -6.45 24.57
N ARG A 83 17.94 -6.20 23.36
CA ARG A 83 17.15 -5.78 22.19
C ARG A 83 16.44 -6.91 21.45
N GLY A 84 16.54 -8.17 21.90
CA GLY A 84 15.92 -9.30 21.20
C GLY A 84 16.32 -9.38 19.72
N ASP A 85 17.63 -9.20 19.46
CA ASP A 85 18.24 -9.10 18.13
C ASP A 85 17.82 -7.89 17.27
N ALA A 86 17.08 -6.92 17.83
CA ALA A 86 16.82 -5.65 17.15
C ALA A 86 18.14 -4.87 16.95
N PRO A 87 18.46 -4.40 15.73
CA PRO A 87 19.73 -3.71 15.47
C PRO A 87 19.86 -2.41 16.25
N LEU A 88 21.09 -2.05 16.59
CA LEU A 88 21.40 -0.72 17.14
C LEU A 88 21.13 0.37 16.10
N GLY A 89 20.60 1.51 16.55
CA GLY A 89 20.25 2.65 15.70
C GLY A 89 18.96 2.49 14.89
N ILE A 90 18.22 1.40 15.12
CA ILE A 90 16.85 1.21 14.61
C ILE A 90 15.92 1.32 15.81
N ASP A 91 15.64 2.56 16.19
CA ASP A 91 14.85 2.91 17.36
C ASP A 91 13.51 3.50 16.94
N PHE A 92 12.48 3.39 17.78
CA PHE A 92 11.10 3.87 17.56
C PHE A 92 10.62 4.66 18.78
N ASP A 93 11.44 5.62 19.22
CA ASP A 93 11.22 6.41 20.43
C ASP A 93 10.24 7.57 20.20
N ASN A 94 10.06 7.99 18.95
CA ASN A 94 9.15 9.06 18.57
C ASN A 94 8.46 8.80 17.22
N GLU A 95 7.54 9.68 16.82
CA GLU A 95 6.77 9.54 15.58
C GLU A 95 7.62 9.60 14.31
N GLN A 96 8.64 10.47 14.27
CA GLN A 96 9.53 10.58 13.12
C GLN A 96 10.30 9.28 12.88
N ASP A 97 10.74 8.62 13.95
CA ASP A 97 11.39 7.31 13.85
C ASP A 97 10.46 6.26 13.19
N VAL A 98 9.16 6.31 13.49
CA VAL A 98 8.17 5.43 12.86
C VAL A 98 8.01 5.77 11.38
N LEU A 99 7.95 7.06 11.02
CA LEU A 99 7.84 7.51 9.63
C LEU A 99 9.05 7.03 8.81
N ASP A 100 10.26 7.22 9.35
CA ASP A 100 11.53 6.85 8.70
C ASP A 100 11.61 5.34 8.38
N TRP A 101 10.94 4.51 9.19
CA TRP A 101 10.95 3.05 9.05
C TRP A 101 9.61 2.43 8.66
N ALA A 102 8.61 3.24 8.30
CA ALA A 102 7.22 2.84 8.17
C ALA A 102 7.00 1.62 7.24
N GLU A 103 7.62 1.62 6.06
CA GLU A 103 7.53 0.49 5.12
C GLU A 103 8.10 -0.81 5.72
N ARG A 104 9.23 -0.71 6.42
CA ARG A 104 9.87 -1.87 7.06
C ARG A 104 9.06 -2.35 8.26
N ILE A 105 8.50 -1.44 9.05
CA ILE A 105 7.59 -1.77 10.15
C ILE A 105 6.39 -2.54 9.59
N TYR A 106 5.74 -2.03 8.53
CA TYR A 106 4.60 -2.69 7.90
C TYR A 106 4.93 -4.10 7.40
N VAL A 107 6.02 -4.27 6.64
CA VAL A 107 6.40 -5.60 6.12
C VAL A 107 6.68 -6.58 7.26
N ARG A 108 7.37 -6.17 8.32
CA ARG A 108 7.78 -7.09 9.39
C ARG A 108 6.64 -7.44 10.34
N THR A 109 5.70 -6.52 10.54
CA THR A 109 4.57 -6.69 11.46
C THR A 109 3.32 -7.17 10.72
N VAL A 110 2.87 -6.51 9.66
CA VAL A 110 1.60 -6.83 8.98
C VAL A 110 1.77 -7.98 8.00
N ASP A 111 2.69 -7.86 7.04
CA ASP A 111 2.81 -8.84 5.95
C ASP A 111 3.42 -10.16 6.41
N LEU A 112 4.61 -10.10 7.00
CA LEU A 112 5.39 -11.28 7.34
C LEU A 112 5.12 -11.79 8.77
N LYS A 113 4.52 -10.96 9.63
CA LYS A 113 4.23 -11.28 11.03
C LYS A 113 5.42 -11.84 11.81
N THR A 114 6.62 -11.40 11.44
CA THR A 114 7.90 -11.79 12.08
C THR A 114 8.22 -10.96 13.31
N MET A 115 7.50 -9.85 13.50
CA MET A 115 7.63 -8.95 14.64
C MET A 115 6.26 -8.68 15.28
N PRO A 116 6.19 -8.54 16.61
CA PRO A 116 7.26 -8.85 17.58
C PRO A 116 7.62 -10.35 17.58
N PRO A 117 8.85 -10.73 18.02
CA PRO A 117 9.27 -12.13 18.04
C PRO A 117 8.34 -12.98 18.91
N ALA A 118 8.20 -14.25 18.57
CA ALA A 118 7.32 -15.22 19.24
C ALA A 118 5.81 -14.87 19.28
N GLY A 119 5.34 -13.93 18.43
CA GLY A 119 3.92 -13.69 18.21
C GLY A 119 3.24 -12.76 19.22
N GLY A 120 3.98 -11.79 19.78
CA GLY A 120 3.46 -10.87 20.80
C GLY A 120 2.34 -9.89 20.38
N MET A 121 1.87 -9.92 19.12
CA MET A 121 0.79 -9.05 18.64
C MET A 121 -0.40 -9.89 18.16
N LEU A 122 -1.56 -9.62 18.76
CA LEU A 122 -2.82 -10.29 18.42
C LEU A 122 -3.26 -9.90 17.00
N GLU A 123 -4.03 -10.77 16.33
CA GLU A 123 -4.50 -10.50 14.97
C GLU A 123 -5.35 -9.22 14.88
N GLU A 124 -6.26 -8.98 15.84
CA GLU A 124 -7.06 -7.74 15.88
C GLU A 124 -6.19 -6.49 16.07
N GLU A 125 -5.16 -6.56 16.91
CA GLU A 125 -4.21 -5.46 17.08
C GLU A 125 -3.43 -5.20 15.79
N ARG A 126 -3.08 -6.26 15.07
CA ARG A 126 -2.36 -6.19 13.80
C ARG A 126 -3.22 -5.58 12.69
N ASP A 127 -4.50 -5.89 12.68
CA ASP A 127 -5.46 -5.28 11.76
C ASP A 127 -5.58 -3.78 11.99
N LEU A 128 -5.72 -3.36 13.27
CA LEU A 128 -5.73 -1.94 13.64
C LEU A 128 -4.39 -1.25 13.35
N PHE A 129 -3.27 -1.95 13.59
CA PHE A 129 -1.94 -1.43 13.29
C PHE A 129 -1.74 -1.23 11.78
N GLY A 130 -2.17 -2.20 10.97
CA GLY A 130 -2.17 -2.09 9.51
C GLY A 130 -3.13 -1.03 9.00
N GLU A 131 -4.28 -0.80 9.65
CA GLU A 131 -5.17 0.33 9.38
C GLU A 131 -4.47 1.66 9.63
N TRP A 132 -3.92 1.86 10.83
CA TRP A 132 -3.20 3.08 11.18
C TRP A 132 -2.04 3.38 10.23
N LEU A 133 -1.19 2.38 9.93
CA LEU A 133 -0.06 2.56 8.99
C LEU A 133 -0.53 2.98 7.60
N ARG A 134 -1.61 2.38 7.09
CA ARG A 134 -2.14 2.70 5.75
C ARG A 134 -2.89 4.02 5.68
N CYS A 135 -3.61 4.38 6.74
CA CYS A 135 -4.55 5.49 6.71
C CYS A 135 -3.99 6.79 7.28
N ASP A 136 -2.94 6.72 8.10
CA ASP A 136 -2.32 7.89 8.74
C ASP A 136 -0.82 8.02 8.42
N VAL A 137 -0.05 6.93 8.52
CA VAL A 137 1.41 6.99 8.34
C VAL A 137 1.82 7.11 6.87
N PHE A 138 1.40 6.17 6.01
CA PHE A 138 1.78 6.18 4.59
C PHE A 138 1.32 7.42 3.81
N PRO A 139 0.12 7.99 4.04
CA PRO A 139 -0.27 9.25 3.41
C PRO A 139 0.68 10.40 3.73
N ARG A 140 1.30 10.40 4.92
CA ARG A 140 2.26 11.44 5.33
C ARG A 140 3.65 11.26 4.73
N LEU A 141 4.05 10.04 4.38
CA LEU A 141 5.32 9.80 3.65
C LEU A 141 5.30 10.37 2.23
N GLY A 142 4.12 10.48 1.61
CA GLY A 142 3.93 11.15 0.32
C GLY A 142 3.75 12.67 0.45
N GLN A 143 3.57 13.17 1.68
CA GLN A 143 3.41 14.59 2.00
C GLN A 143 4.71 15.18 2.56
N VAL A 144 5.87 14.75 2.04
CA VAL A 144 7.14 15.48 2.28
C VAL A 144 6.99 16.87 1.69
N ASP A 145 6.51 17.76 2.54
CA ASP A 145 6.40 19.19 2.45
C ASP A 145 5.80 19.83 1.19
N LEU A 146 4.47 19.90 1.13
CA LEU A 146 3.77 20.92 0.32
C LEU A 146 3.52 22.22 1.10
N GLN A 147 4.00 22.34 2.34
CA GLN A 147 3.86 23.56 3.15
C GLN A 147 5.14 24.40 3.20
N ASP A 148 6.29 23.84 2.83
CA ASP A 148 7.61 24.51 2.88
C ASP A 148 8.20 24.78 1.48
N THR A 149 7.44 24.55 0.40
CA THR A 149 7.76 25.09 -0.92
C THR A 149 7.18 26.50 -1.10
N GLY A 150 7.74 27.48 -0.41
CA GLY A 150 7.92 28.82 -0.99
C GLY A 150 7.07 29.96 -0.45
N GLU A 151 7.29 30.34 0.82
CA GLU A 151 7.32 31.76 1.16
C GLU A 151 8.80 32.21 1.10
N ALA A 152 9.23 32.71 -0.05
CA ALA A 152 10.55 33.32 -0.20
C ALA A 152 10.52 34.78 0.31
N PRO A 153 11.61 35.29 0.92
CA PRO A 153 11.74 36.71 1.30
C PRO A 153 11.88 37.64 0.09
#